data_AF-A0A486DQG1-F1
#
_entry.id   AF-A0A486DQG1-F1
#
_cell.length_a   1.000
_cell.length_b   1.000
_cell.length_c   1.000
_cell.angle_alpha   90.00
_cell.angle_beta   90.00
_cell.angle_gamma   90.00
#
_symmetry.space_group_name_H-M   'P 1'
#
loop_
_entity.id
_entity.type
_entity.pdbx_description
1 polymer ?
#
loop_
_entity_poly.entity_id
_entity_poly.type
_entity_poly.pdbx_seq_one_letter_code
_entity_poly.pdbx_strand_id
1 'polypeptide(L)'
;MKKLPDHLSRECIIAAIRAYDAGVAHQFKSARLYELEFEGRRYPSKAIVGLAATLATGTEFTPADFSGGIKSKCVRLLLEQGFTIASQGAGDDEVALFPDEGQTTMEYVEGAAMQVVVNRYERDRQARQAALRLHGCRCQVCGLDMASRYGDIGQGFIHIHHLIPLAGIKQDYRLNPETDLIPVCPNCHAMLHRRDPPFTPEELKARLRPAD
;
A
#
# COMPACT_ATOMS: atom_id res chain seq x y z
N MET A 1 9.79 0.96 -23.41
CA MET A 1 10.14 0.34 -22.10
C MET A 1 10.48 -1.11 -22.35
N LYS A 2 11.68 -1.53 -21.96
CA LYS A 2 12.06 -2.95 -21.97
C LYS A 2 11.31 -3.66 -20.85
N LYS A 3 10.78 -4.85 -21.11
CA LYS A 3 10.11 -5.64 -20.07
C LYS A 3 11.15 -6.54 -19.40
N LEU A 4 11.10 -6.61 -18.06
CA LEU A 4 11.86 -7.62 -17.33
C LEU A 4 11.48 -9.03 -17.82
N PRO A 5 12.44 -9.98 -17.88
CA PRO A 5 12.15 -11.37 -18.19
C PRO A 5 11.15 -11.98 -17.19
N ASP A 6 10.45 -13.03 -17.59
CA ASP A 6 9.45 -13.70 -16.74
C ASP A 6 10.07 -14.52 -15.62
N HIS A 7 11.34 -14.88 -15.76
CA HIS A 7 12.11 -15.60 -14.76
C HIS A 7 13.53 -15.05 -14.68
N LEU A 8 14.06 -14.95 -13.46
CA LEU A 8 15.47 -14.72 -13.16
C LEU A 8 15.90 -15.82 -12.20
N SER A 9 16.98 -16.54 -12.52
CA SER A 9 17.47 -17.58 -11.63
C SER A 9 18.12 -16.96 -10.38
N ARG A 10 18.07 -17.71 -9.28
CA ARG A 10 18.76 -17.35 -8.04
C ARG A 10 20.26 -17.07 -8.26
N GLU A 11 20.91 -17.85 -9.12
CA GLU A 11 22.32 -17.67 -9.47
C GLU A 11 22.57 -16.32 -10.16
N CYS A 12 21.70 -15.92 -11.09
CA CYS A 12 21.80 -14.62 -11.75
C CYS A 12 21.64 -13.46 -10.76
N ILE A 13 20.74 -13.59 -9.78
CA ILE A 13 20.55 -12.58 -8.74
C ILE A 13 21.79 -12.48 -7.85
N ILE A 14 22.38 -13.60 -7.42
CA ILE A 14 23.63 -13.60 -6.63
C ILE A 14 24.78 -12.99 -7.42
N ALA A 15 24.91 -13.32 -8.71
CA ALA A 15 25.91 -12.71 -9.58
C ALA A 15 25.73 -11.19 -9.67
N ALA A 16 24.49 -10.71 -9.74
CA ALA A 16 24.19 -9.28 -9.74
C ALA A 16 24.54 -8.59 -8.41
N ILE A 17 24.30 -9.24 -7.27
CA ILE A 17 24.73 -8.74 -5.94
C ILE A 17 26.25 -8.59 -5.90
N ARG A 18 26.99 -9.60 -6.36
CA ARG A 18 28.46 -9.56 -6.40
C ARG A 18 28.97 -8.48 -7.36
N ALA A 19 28.31 -8.30 -8.51
CA ALA A 19 28.65 -7.25 -9.46
C ALA A 19 28.40 -5.84 -8.87
N TYR A 20 27.31 -5.69 -8.11
CA TYR A 20 27.01 -4.47 -7.37
C TYR A 20 28.10 -4.17 -6.33
N ASP A 21 28.51 -5.16 -5.53
CA ASP A 21 29.58 -5.02 -4.55
C ASP A 21 30.95 -4.72 -5.19
N ALA A 22 31.20 -5.23 -6.40
CA ALA A 22 32.39 -4.92 -7.18
C ALA A 22 32.37 -3.50 -7.80
N GLY A 23 31.29 -2.74 -7.62
CA GLY A 23 31.17 -1.36 -8.12
C GLY A 23 30.94 -1.28 -9.63
N VAL A 24 30.34 -2.30 -10.25
CA VAL A 24 29.99 -2.25 -11.67
C VAL A 24 29.09 -1.04 -11.94
N ALA A 25 29.45 -0.25 -12.96
CA ALA A 25 28.71 0.95 -13.31
C ALA A 25 27.25 0.62 -13.68
N HIS A 26 26.31 1.35 -13.08
CA HIS A 26 24.89 1.20 -13.35
C HIS A 26 24.14 2.52 -13.14
N GLN A 27 22.95 2.62 -13.73
CA GLN A 27 22.14 3.84 -13.68
C GLN A 27 21.14 3.89 -12.51
N PHE A 28 21.08 2.84 -11.70
CA PHE A 28 20.17 2.74 -10.56
C PHE A 28 20.66 3.54 -9.36
N LYS A 29 19.78 4.33 -8.74
CA LYS A 29 20.04 5.02 -7.47
C LYS A 29 19.84 4.07 -6.29
N SER A 30 20.43 4.40 -5.14
CA SER A 30 20.08 3.71 -3.88
C SER A 30 18.60 3.90 -3.58
N ALA A 31 17.86 2.79 -3.58
CA ALA A 31 16.44 2.78 -3.26
C ALA A 31 16.27 2.57 -1.75
N ARG A 32 15.57 3.49 -1.07
CA ARG A 32 15.40 3.48 0.39
C ARG A 32 14.22 2.66 0.89
N LEU A 33 13.30 2.24 0.01
CA LEU A 33 11.99 1.70 0.42
C LEU A 33 11.94 0.17 0.47
N TYR A 34 12.62 -0.51 -0.46
CA TYR A 34 12.61 -1.97 -0.59
C TYR A 34 14.02 -2.45 -0.86
N GLU A 35 14.64 -3.02 0.17
CA GLU A 35 16.01 -3.52 0.13
C GLU A 35 16.00 -5.04 0.17
N LEU A 36 16.76 -5.66 -0.72
CA LEU A 36 17.05 -7.08 -0.71
C LEU A 36 18.03 -7.40 0.43
N GLU A 37 17.70 -8.36 1.28
CA GLU A 37 18.61 -8.88 2.28
C GLU A 37 19.34 -10.12 1.78
N PHE A 38 20.67 -10.10 1.84
CA PHE A 38 21.51 -11.22 1.45
C PHE A 38 22.79 -11.20 2.30
N GLU A 39 23.11 -12.34 2.94
CA GLU A 39 24.31 -12.52 3.78
C GLU A 39 24.48 -11.41 4.86
N GLY A 40 23.37 -10.97 5.46
CA GLY A 40 23.36 -9.93 6.50
C GLY A 40 23.59 -8.50 5.99
N ARG A 41 23.61 -8.30 4.67
CA ARG A 41 23.71 -6.99 4.02
C ARG A 41 22.42 -6.65 3.28
N ARG A 42 22.21 -5.35 3.06
CA ARG A 42 21.03 -4.81 2.36
C ARG A 42 21.43 -4.18 1.04
N TYR A 43 20.63 -4.45 0.01
CA TYR A 43 20.90 -4.04 -1.36
C TYR A 43 19.66 -3.41 -1.99
N PRO A 44 19.80 -2.37 -2.83
CA PRO A 44 18.65 -1.77 -3.50
C PRO A 44 18.03 -2.77 -4.51
N SER A 45 16.83 -3.28 -4.18
CA SER A 45 16.15 -4.35 -4.94
C SER A 45 16.06 -4.06 -6.45
N LYS A 46 15.75 -2.82 -6.81
CA LYS A 46 15.64 -2.37 -8.20
C LYS A 46 16.97 -2.42 -8.95
N ALA A 47 18.08 -2.09 -8.28
CA ALA A 47 19.40 -2.16 -8.90
C ALA A 47 19.81 -3.61 -9.14
N ILE A 48 19.61 -4.47 -8.14
CA ILE A 48 19.97 -5.89 -8.23
C ILE A 48 19.18 -6.58 -9.35
N VAL A 49 17.86 -6.35 -9.44
CA VAL A 49 17.05 -6.94 -10.52
C VAL A 49 17.42 -6.40 -11.89
N GLY A 50 17.75 -5.10 -11.99
CA GLY A 50 18.21 -4.50 -13.24
C GLY A 50 19.51 -5.14 -13.73
N LEU A 51 20.49 -5.27 -12.84
CA LEU A 51 21.76 -5.95 -13.10
C LEU A 51 21.55 -7.42 -13.45
N ALA A 52 20.73 -8.15 -12.69
CA ALA A 52 20.42 -9.56 -12.95
C ALA A 52 19.74 -9.76 -14.30
N ALA A 53 18.81 -8.88 -14.67
CA ALA A 53 18.16 -8.92 -15.98
C ALA A 53 19.14 -8.60 -17.13
N THR A 54 20.08 -7.67 -16.91
CA THR A 54 21.14 -7.40 -17.88
C THR A 54 22.08 -8.58 -18.05
N LEU A 55 22.49 -9.23 -16.96
CA LEU A 55 23.29 -10.45 -17.02
C LEU A 55 22.56 -11.60 -17.73
N ALA A 56 21.26 -11.76 -17.47
CA ALA A 56 20.47 -12.86 -18.03
C ALA A 56 20.13 -12.68 -19.52
N THR A 57 19.93 -11.44 -19.97
CA THR A 57 19.43 -11.13 -21.33
C THR A 57 20.47 -10.49 -22.24
N GLY A 58 21.62 -10.08 -21.70
CA GLY A 58 22.62 -9.26 -22.40
C GLY A 58 22.16 -7.84 -22.73
N THR A 59 20.93 -7.45 -22.33
CA THR A 59 20.37 -6.13 -22.61
C THR A 59 20.48 -5.23 -21.38
N GLU A 60 21.06 -4.03 -21.53
CA GLU A 60 21.13 -3.08 -20.43
C GLU A 60 19.73 -2.59 -20.02
N PHE A 61 19.43 -2.65 -18.72
CA PHE A 61 18.19 -2.12 -18.13
C PHE A 61 18.47 -0.87 -17.30
N THR A 62 17.53 0.08 -17.35
CA THR A 62 17.61 1.37 -16.64
C THR A 62 16.44 1.53 -15.66
N PRO A 63 16.49 2.52 -14.74
CA PRO A 63 15.37 2.80 -13.85
C PRO A 63 14.03 3.09 -14.54
N ALA A 64 14.04 3.54 -15.79
CA ALA A 64 12.84 3.84 -16.57
C ALA A 64 12.15 2.58 -17.13
N ASP A 65 12.85 1.44 -17.19
CA ASP A 65 12.33 0.23 -17.84
C ASP A 65 11.32 -0.54 -16.99
N PHE A 66 11.41 -0.44 -15.66
CA PHE A 66 10.53 -1.17 -14.74
C PHE A 66 10.34 -0.43 -13.41
N SER A 67 9.29 -0.79 -12.66
CA SER A 67 9.03 -0.28 -11.30
C SER A 67 9.60 -1.21 -10.24
N GLY A 68 9.93 -0.66 -9.06
CA GLY A 68 10.53 -1.38 -7.93
C GLY A 68 9.69 -1.34 -6.65
N GLY A 69 8.37 -1.15 -6.77
CA GLY A 69 7.46 -1.19 -5.61
C GLY A 69 7.14 -2.62 -5.15
N ILE A 70 6.53 -2.80 -3.97
CA ILE A 70 6.27 -4.12 -3.39
C ILE A 70 5.42 -5.05 -4.28
N LYS A 71 4.43 -4.49 -5.00
CA LYS A 71 3.59 -5.23 -5.96
C LYS A 71 4.21 -5.34 -7.36
N SER A 72 5.45 -4.90 -7.55
CA SER A 72 6.10 -4.92 -8.86
C SER A 72 6.67 -6.28 -9.21
N LYS A 73 6.80 -6.55 -10.51
CA LYS A 73 7.50 -7.73 -11.03
C LYS A 73 8.94 -7.83 -10.48
N CYS A 74 9.58 -6.71 -10.15
CA CYS A 74 10.90 -6.66 -9.54
C CYS A 74 10.95 -7.39 -8.20
N VAL A 75 10.02 -7.08 -7.29
CA VAL A 75 9.98 -7.71 -5.96
C VAL A 75 9.54 -9.18 -6.07
N ARG A 76 8.57 -9.48 -6.94
CA ARG A 76 8.12 -10.86 -7.20
C ARG A 76 9.25 -11.79 -7.65
N LEU A 77 10.10 -11.35 -8.59
CA LEU A 77 11.23 -12.14 -9.09
C LEU A 77 12.26 -12.47 -8.01
N LEU A 78 12.40 -11.61 -6.98
CA LEU A 78 13.29 -11.86 -5.85
C LEU A 78 12.67 -12.86 -4.86
N LEU A 79 11.38 -12.68 -4.52
CA LEU A 79 10.65 -13.56 -3.62
C LEU A 79 10.52 -14.99 -4.18
N GLU A 80 10.25 -15.14 -5.47
CA GLU A 80 10.17 -16.44 -6.16
C GLU A 80 11.48 -17.24 -6.09
N GLN A 81 12.62 -16.57 -5.86
CA GLN A 81 13.94 -17.20 -5.72
C GLN A 81 14.38 -17.35 -4.25
N GLY A 82 13.46 -17.09 -3.31
CA GLY A 82 13.68 -17.29 -1.88
C GLY A 82 14.52 -16.20 -1.20
N PHE A 83 14.57 -14.99 -1.77
CA PHE A 83 15.23 -13.86 -1.10
C PHE A 83 14.25 -13.07 -0.22
N THR A 84 14.77 -12.50 0.86
CA THR A 84 14.01 -11.64 1.77
C THR A 84 14.12 -10.18 1.35
N ILE A 85 13.03 -9.43 1.46
CA ILE A 85 13.02 -7.99 1.24
C ILE A 85 12.78 -7.30 2.59
N ALA A 86 13.75 -6.51 3.02
CA ALA A 86 13.61 -5.58 4.12
C ALA A 86 12.97 -4.28 3.61
N SER A 87 11.89 -3.83 4.24
CA SER A 87 11.34 -2.50 4.01
C SER A 87 11.82 -1.54 5.09
N GLN A 88 12.28 -0.36 4.68
CA GLN A 88 12.48 0.76 5.60
C GLN A 88 11.33 1.74 5.33
N GLY A 89 10.28 1.67 6.16
CA GLY A 89 9.14 2.58 6.08
C GLY A 89 8.05 2.23 5.05
N ALA A 90 8.03 1.01 4.53
CA ALA A 90 6.83 0.42 3.95
C ALA A 90 6.40 -0.69 4.90
N GLY A 91 5.40 -0.41 5.74
CA GLY A 91 4.91 -1.31 6.77
C GLY A 91 4.80 -2.73 6.25
N ASP A 92 5.26 -3.67 7.07
CA ASP A 92 4.99 -5.08 6.88
C ASP A 92 3.49 -5.22 6.63
N ASP A 93 3.11 -5.84 5.51
CA ASP A 93 1.72 -6.20 5.21
C ASP A 93 1.30 -7.40 6.10
N GLU A 94 1.36 -7.24 7.42
CA GLU A 94 0.19 -7.58 8.22
C GLU A 94 -0.66 -6.30 8.25
N VAL A 95 -1.56 -6.20 7.27
CA VAL A 95 -2.53 -5.11 7.10
C VAL A 95 -2.89 -4.56 8.47
N ALA A 96 -2.49 -3.33 8.79
CA ALA A 96 -3.00 -2.64 9.98
C ALA A 96 -4.51 -2.59 9.82
N LEU A 97 -5.16 -3.53 10.50
CA LEU A 97 -6.55 -3.91 10.33
C LEU A 97 -7.52 -2.79 10.74
N PHE A 98 -6.98 -1.81 11.47
CA PHE A 98 -7.60 -0.58 11.88
C PHE A 98 -6.64 0.58 11.59
N PRO A 99 -7.08 1.70 10.98
CA PRO A 99 -6.21 2.83 10.62
C PRO A 99 -5.46 3.50 11.79
N ASP A 100 -5.83 3.17 13.03
CA ASP A 100 -5.33 3.80 14.26
C ASP A 100 -4.49 2.85 15.14
N GLU A 101 -4.36 1.58 14.74
CA GLU A 101 -3.58 0.59 15.48
C GLU A 101 -2.32 0.22 14.69
N GLY A 102 -1.16 0.67 15.17
CA GLY A 102 0.13 0.19 14.70
C GLY A 102 0.40 -1.23 15.17
N GLN A 103 1.19 -1.99 14.41
CA GLN A 103 1.58 -3.36 14.76
C GLN A 103 2.32 -3.38 16.10
N THR A 104 1.80 -4.16 17.05
CA THR A 104 2.48 -4.49 18.30
C THR A 104 3.10 -5.87 18.11
N THR A 105 4.41 -5.95 17.88
CA THR A 105 5.11 -7.24 17.90
C THR A 105 5.19 -7.73 19.35
N MET A 106 4.97 -9.02 19.53
CA MET A 106 4.85 -9.77 20.78
C MET A 106 5.90 -9.40 21.85
N GLU A 107 5.56 -8.48 22.73
CA GLU A 107 5.95 -8.41 24.14
C GLU A 107 5.04 -7.34 24.77
N TYR A 108 4.36 -7.66 25.87
CA TYR A 108 3.39 -6.78 26.52
C TYR A 108 4.08 -5.60 27.22
N VAL A 109 4.70 -4.69 26.46
CA VAL A 109 5.30 -3.46 26.94
C VAL A 109 4.36 -2.30 26.62
N GLU A 110 3.53 -1.95 27.61
CA GLU A 110 2.62 -0.81 27.54
C GLU A 110 3.38 0.51 27.74
N GLY A 111 3.06 1.56 26.98
CA GLY A 111 3.59 2.92 27.20
C GLY A 111 4.87 3.30 26.45
N ALA A 112 5.40 2.45 25.57
CA ALA A 112 6.50 2.82 24.68
C ALA A 112 6.01 3.83 23.61
N ALA A 113 6.61 5.02 23.59
CA ALA A 113 6.28 6.05 22.61
C ALA A 113 6.82 5.67 21.22
N MET A 114 5.94 5.18 20.34
CA MET A 114 6.29 4.89 18.95
C MET A 114 5.95 6.10 18.06
N GLN A 115 6.94 6.64 17.36
CA GLN A 115 6.71 7.67 16.34
C GLN A 115 6.34 7.02 15.01
N VAL A 116 5.06 7.15 14.63
CA VAL A 116 4.58 6.73 13.31
C VAL A 116 4.64 7.92 12.36
N VAL A 117 5.55 7.86 11.37
CA VAL A 117 5.59 8.84 10.26
C VAL A 117 4.53 8.44 9.23
N VAL A 118 3.32 8.95 9.40
CA VAL A 118 2.25 8.75 8.41
C VAL A 118 2.46 9.68 7.21
N ASN A 119 2.61 9.09 6.02
CA ASN A 119 2.48 9.83 4.76
C ASN A 119 1.03 10.32 4.63
N ARG A 120 0.77 11.56 5.06
CA ARG A 120 -0.53 12.19 4.90
C ARG A 120 -0.65 12.66 3.45
N TYR A 121 -1.20 11.80 2.60
CA TYR A 121 -1.82 12.29 1.37
C TYR A 121 -2.83 13.35 1.76
N GLU A 122 -2.72 14.53 1.16
CA GLU A 122 -3.62 15.65 1.40
C GLU A 122 -5.01 15.26 0.89
N ARG A 123 -5.79 14.60 1.76
CA ARG A 123 -7.20 14.35 1.53
C ARG A 123 -7.87 15.72 1.49
N ASP A 124 -8.29 16.12 0.29
CA ASP A 124 -8.91 17.41 0.06
C ASP A 124 -10.10 17.59 1.00
N ARG A 125 -9.97 18.54 1.94
CA ARG A 125 -11.00 18.87 2.91
C ARG A 125 -12.28 19.34 2.20
N GLN A 126 -12.14 19.97 1.03
CA GLN A 126 -13.26 20.44 0.21
C GLN A 126 -14.00 19.25 -0.38
N ALA A 127 -13.30 18.23 -0.90
CA ALA A 127 -13.91 17.00 -1.40
C ALA A 127 -14.69 16.26 -0.32
N ARG A 128 -14.13 16.13 0.90
CA ARG A 128 -14.86 15.58 2.05
C ARG A 128 -16.11 16.39 2.36
N GLN A 129 -15.98 17.71 2.49
CA GLN A 129 -17.13 18.56 2.79
C GLN A 129 -18.20 18.53 1.70
N ALA A 130 -17.79 18.46 0.43
CA ALA A 130 -18.70 18.31 -0.71
C ALA A 130 -19.45 16.97 -0.63
N ALA A 131 -18.75 15.86 -0.39
CA ALA A 131 -19.37 14.55 -0.20
C ALA A 131 -20.37 14.55 0.97
N LEU A 132 -20.03 15.18 2.11
CA LEU A 132 -20.96 15.28 3.24
C LEU A 132 -22.17 16.17 2.96
N ARG A 133 -22.02 17.23 2.18
CA ARG A 133 -23.16 18.07 1.75
C ARG A 133 -24.10 17.31 0.81
N LEU A 134 -23.55 16.45 -0.05
CA LEU A 134 -24.33 15.66 -1.02
C LEU A 134 -25.00 14.45 -0.37
N HIS A 135 -24.24 13.67 0.42
CA HIS A 135 -24.65 12.35 0.91
C HIS A 135 -25.09 12.34 2.38
N GLY A 136 -24.84 13.42 3.12
CA GLY A 136 -25.07 13.48 4.56
C GLY A 136 -24.04 12.68 5.38
N CYS A 137 -24.40 12.39 6.64
CA CYS A 137 -23.51 11.72 7.61
C CYS A 137 -23.99 10.31 8.00
N ARG A 138 -24.98 9.75 7.31
CA ARG A 138 -25.45 8.39 7.55
C ARG A 138 -24.58 7.41 6.76
N CYS A 139 -24.18 6.31 7.39
CA CYS A 139 -23.40 5.28 6.72
C CYS A 139 -24.21 4.64 5.57
N GLN A 140 -23.67 4.64 4.35
CA GLN A 140 -24.35 4.05 3.19
C GLN A 140 -24.35 2.51 3.19
N VAL A 141 -23.52 1.88 4.03
CA VAL A 141 -23.46 0.42 4.17
C VAL A 141 -24.49 -0.07 5.20
N CYS A 142 -24.34 0.32 6.47
CA CYS A 142 -25.17 -0.19 7.58
C CYS A 142 -26.26 0.77 8.05
N GLY A 143 -26.35 1.98 7.50
CA GLY A 143 -27.36 2.97 7.89
C GLY A 143 -27.12 3.65 9.23
N LEU A 144 -26.01 3.34 9.93
CA LEU A 144 -25.65 3.96 11.20
C LEU A 144 -25.50 5.47 11.04
N ASP A 145 -26.18 6.22 11.91
CA ASP A 145 -25.93 7.64 12.12
C ASP A 145 -25.29 7.82 13.50
N MET A 146 -24.12 8.44 13.54
CA MET A 146 -23.36 8.61 14.78
C MET A 146 -24.02 9.61 15.72
N ALA A 147 -24.62 10.67 15.19
CA ALA A 147 -25.34 11.64 16.01
C ALA A 147 -26.54 10.99 16.71
N SER A 148 -27.31 10.17 15.99
CA SER A 148 -28.43 9.42 16.58
C SER A 148 -28.01 8.45 17.68
N ARG A 149 -26.77 7.95 17.67
CA ARG A 149 -26.29 6.92 18.62
C ARG A 149 -25.50 7.48 19.79
N TYR A 150 -24.73 8.53 19.55
CA TYR A 150 -23.79 9.09 20.52
C TYR A 150 -24.12 10.53 20.92
N GLY A 151 -25.19 11.11 20.37
CA GLY A 151 -25.56 12.51 20.60
C GLY A 151 -24.55 13.48 19.99
N ASP A 152 -24.33 14.61 20.65
CA ASP A 152 -23.57 15.74 20.12
C ASP A 152 -22.14 15.38 19.73
N ILE A 153 -21.49 14.47 20.46
CA ILE A 153 -20.12 14.02 20.14
C ILE A 153 -20.04 13.24 18.81
N GLY A 154 -21.17 12.70 18.33
CA GLY A 154 -21.28 12.00 17.05
C GLY A 154 -21.59 12.90 15.87
N GLN A 155 -21.83 14.20 16.09
CA GLN A 155 -22.27 15.11 15.05
C GLN A 155 -21.19 15.29 13.97
N GLY A 156 -21.53 14.97 12.72
CA GLY A 156 -20.59 15.05 11.59
C GLY A 156 -19.45 14.01 11.62
N PHE A 157 -19.46 13.11 12.60
CA PHE A 157 -18.45 12.06 12.75
C PHE A 157 -18.77 10.89 11.82
N ILE A 158 -18.09 10.88 10.67
CA ILE A 158 -18.21 9.84 9.65
C ILE A 158 -16.94 9.80 8.80
N HIS A 159 -16.56 8.61 8.33
CA HIS A 159 -15.45 8.43 7.40
C HIS A 159 -15.93 8.58 5.96
N ILE A 160 -15.04 9.04 5.09
CA ILE A 160 -15.27 9.07 3.64
C ILE A 160 -14.41 7.97 3.01
N HIS A 161 -15.07 7.05 2.31
CA HIS A 161 -14.44 5.98 1.55
C HIS A 161 -14.42 6.32 0.06
N HIS A 162 -13.29 6.03 -0.60
CA HIS A 162 -13.14 6.23 -2.04
C HIS A 162 -13.48 4.91 -2.75
N LEU A 163 -14.44 4.95 -3.69
CA LEU A 163 -14.83 3.77 -4.45
C LEU A 163 -13.79 3.38 -5.52
N ILE A 164 -13.02 4.36 -6.00
CA ILE A 164 -11.95 4.16 -6.96
C ILE A 164 -10.60 4.23 -6.20
N PRO A 165 -9.84 3.13 -6.12
CA PRO A 165 -8.54 3.13 -5.47
C PRO A 165 -7.56 4.06 -6.19
N LEU A 166 -7.16 5.15 -5.53
CA LEU A 166 -6.23 6.15 -6.08
C LEU A 166 -4.85 5.58 -6.43
N ALA A 167 -4.50 4.40 -5.91
CA ALA A 167 -3.23 3.72 -6.17
C ALA A 167 -3.04 3.26 -7.64
N GLY A 168 -4.10 3.23 -8.45
CA GLY A 168 -4.06 2.81 -9.86
C GLY A 168 -4.03 3.94 -10.89
N ILE A 169 -4.17 5.20 -10.47
CA ILE A 169 -4.44 6.30 -11.38
C ILE A 169 -3.13 6.97 -11.83
N LYS A 170 -2.76 6.74 -13.10
CA LYS A 170 -1.64 7.42 -13.77
C LYS A 170 -2.12 8.76 -14.34
N GLN A 171 -1.98 9.82 -13.54
CA GLN A 171 -2.12 11.25 -13.89
C GLN A 171 -3.51 11.70 -14.43
N ASP A 172 -4.01 12.85 -13.94
CA ASP A 172 -5.24 13.56 -14.34
C ASP A 172 -6.62 13.01 -13.92
N TYR A 173 -6.74 12.32 -12.78
CA TYR A 173 -8.07 12.02 -12.22
C TYR A 173 -8.66 13.20 -11.44
N ARG A 174 -9.79 13.70 -11.93
CA ARG A 174 -10.65 14.62 -11.19
C ARG A 174 -11.63 13.81 -10.36
N LEU A 175 -11.46 13.85 -9.05
CA LEU A 175 -12.39 13.27 -8.09
C LEU A 175 -13.75 13.96 -8.21
N ASN A 176 -14.81 13.16 -8.34
CA ASN A 176 -16.20 13.60 -8.22
C ASN A 176 -16.75 13.19 -6.84
N PRO A 177 -17.01 14.15 -5.92
CA PRO A 177 -17.53 13.85 -4.58
C PRO A 177 -18.90 13.15 -4.56
N GLU A 178 -19.68 13.24 -5.65
CA GLU A 178 -20.98 12.58 -5.75
C GLU A 178 -20.82 11.08 -6.05
N THR A 179 -19.95 10.71 -6.98
CA THR A 179 -19.86 9.33 -7.50
C THR A 179 -18.72 8.54 -6.91
N ASP A 180 -17.67 9.21 -6.42
CA ASP A 180 -16.41 8.55 -6.08
C ASP A 180 -16.20 8.43 -4.57
N LEU A 181 -17.01 9.17 -3.80
CA LEU A 181 -16.92 9.27 -2.35
C LEU A 181 -18.24 8.89 -1.71
N ILE A 182 -18.18 8.05 -0.67
CA ILE A 182 -19.34 7.71 0.14
C ILE A 182 -19.06 7.85 1.64
N PRO A 183 -20.04 8.33 2.44
CA PRO A 183 -19.96 8.29 3.90
C PRO A 183 -20.17 6.87 4.45
N VAL A 184 -19.21 6.43 5.26
CA VAL A 184 -19.24 5.14 5.95
C VAL A 184 -18.81 5.28 7.41
N CYS A 185 -19.39 4.49 8.32
CA CYS A 185 -18.95 4.49 9.71
C CYS A 185 -17.55 3.88 9.84
N PRO A 186 -16.79 4.15 10.93
CA PRO A 186 -15.46 3.59 11.13
C PRO A 186 -15.42 2.06 11.02
N ASN A 187 -16.43 1.37 11.56
CA ASN A 187 -16.51 -0.08 11.51
C ASN A 187 -16.69 -0.60 10.08
N CYS A 188 -17.65 -0.05 9.33
CA CYS A 188 -17.83 -0.43 7.92
C CYS A 188 -16.60 -0.06 7.09
N HIS A 189 -15.96 1.09 7.37
CA HIS A 189 -14.74 1.49 6.67
C HIS A 189 -13.61 0.46 6.87
N ALA A 190 -13.40 0.01 8.11
CA ALA A 190 -12.45 -1.05 8.41
C ALA A 190 -12.81 -2.37 7.72
N MET A 191 -14.10 -2.74 7.68
CA MET A 191 -14.55 -3.97 7.02
C MET A 191 -14.39 -3.92 5.49
N LEU A 192 -14.59 -2.77 4.85
CA LEU A 192 -14.35 -2.61 3.41
C LEU A 192 -12.89 -2.93 3.05
N HIS A 193 -11.94 -2.51 3.89
CA HIS A 193 -10.50 -2.69 3.69
C HIS A 193 -9.95 -4.00 4.25
N ARG A 194 -10.81 -4.96 4.64
CA ARG A 194 -10.37 -6.25 5.19
C ARG A 194 -9.74 -7.19 4.15
N ARG A 195 -9.81 -6.84 2.87
CA ARG A 195 -9.15 -7.52 1.75
C ARG A 195 -8.62 -6.49 0.75
N ASP A 196 -7.73 -6.93 -0.13
CA ASP A 196 -7.26 -6.18 -1.29
C ASP A 196 -7.52 -6.98 -2.57
N PRO A 197 -8.27 -6.46 -3.55
CA PRO A 197 -8.96 -5.15 -3.56
C PRO A 197 -10.09 -5.06 -2.53
N PRO A 198 -10.40 -3.87 -1.98
CA PRO A 198 -11.47 -3.68 -0.99
C PRO A 198 -12.81 -4.28 -1.41
N PHE A 199 -13.67 -4.59 -0.44
CA PHE A 199 -15.07 -4.90 -0.73
C PHE A 199 -15.78 -3.67 -1.30
N THR A 200 -16.74 -3.88 -2.20
CA THR A 200 -17.68 -2.82 -2.56
C THR A 200 -18.69 -2.60 -1.42
N PRO A 201 -19.33 -1.42 -1.35
CA PRO A 201 -20.40 -1.16 -0.38
C PRO A 201 -21.52 -2.20 -0.45
N GLU A 202 -21.90 -2.63 -1.65
CA GLU A 202 -22.95 -3.61 -1.91
C GLU A 202 -22.54 -5.01 -1.42
N GLU A 203 -21.30 -5.41 -1.70
CA GLU A 203 -20.75 -6.67 -1.20
C GLU A 203 -20.74 -6.72 0.32
N LEU A 204 -20.33 -5.63 0.98
CA LEU A 204 -20.31 -5.57 2.43
C LEU A 204 -21.74 -5.54 2.99
N LYS A 205 -22.65 -4.81 2.36
CA LYS A 205 -24.06 -4.74 2.75
C LYS A 205 -24.74 -6.10 2.70
N ALA A 206 -24.44 -6.91 1.68
CA ALA A 206 -24.95 -8.29 1.57
C ALA A 206 -24.48 -9.23 2.69
N ARG A 207 -23.41 -8.86 3.42
CA ARG A 207 -22.87 -9.63 4.55
C ARG A 207 -23.37 -9.13 5.90
N LEU A 208 -24.08 -8.00 5.95
CA LEU A 208 -24.66 -7.50 7.18
C LEU A 208 -25.76 -8.45 7.66
N ARG A 209 -25.66 -8.84 8.93
CA ARG A 209 -26.78 -9.43 9.65
C ARG A 209 -27.60 -8.31 10.28
N PRO A 210 -28.93 -8.48 10.45
CA PRO A 210 -29.72 -7.54 11.22
C PRO A 210 -29.11 -7.39 12.62
N ALA A 211 -29.17 -6.18 13.17
CA ALA A 211 -28.87 -5.95 14.57
C ALA A 211 -30.04 -6.50 15.38
N ASP A 212 -29.74 -7.40 16.33
CA ASP A 212 -30.70 -7.89 17.32
C ASP A 212 -31.19 -6.76 18.25
#